data_AF-A0A235I6W7-F1
#
_entry.id   AF-A0A235I6W7-F1
#
_cell.length_a   1.000
_cell.length_b   1.000
_cell.length_c   1.000
_cell.angle_alpha   90.00
_cell.angle_beta   90.00
_cell.angle_gamma   90.00
#
_symmetry.space_group_name_H-M   'P 1'
#
loop_
_entity.id
_entity.type
_entity.pdbx_description
1 polymer ?
#
loop_
_entity_poly.entity_id
_entity_poly.type
_entity_poly.pdbx_seq_one_letter_code
_entity_poly.pdbx_strand_id
1 'polypeptide(L)'
;MQKSVIYQDILQQGEERGKKQEALQLIMRLLTRRFAAIEPEIEQQIRTLSITQLEDLAEALLDFSSHSDLVNYLENISLAQPNQED
;
A
#
# COMPACT_ATOMS: atom_id res chain seq x y z
N MET A 1 38.12 -4.21 -6.49
CA MET A 1 36.79 -4.82 -6.74
C MET A 1 35.74 -3.72 -6.69
N GLN A 2 35.40 -3.12 -7.84
CA GLN A 2 34.24 -2.23 -7.91
C GLN A 2 32.99 -3.11 -7.83
N LYS A 3 32.28 -3.07 -6.70
CA LYS A 3 30.91 -3.59 -6.65
C LYS A 3 30.14 -2.76 -7.70
N SER A 4 29.68 -3.41 -8.76
CA SER A 4 28.99 -2.75 -9.87
C SER A 4 27.74 -2.03 -9.33
N VAL A 5 27.51 -0.79 -9.74
CA VAL A 5 26.31 0.00 -9.38
C VAL A 5 25.03 -0.80 -9.65
N ILE A 6 25.04 -1.59 -10.73
CA ILE A 6 23.95 -2.52 -11.10
C ILE A 6 23.63 -3.51 -9.98
N TYR A 7 24.63 -4.02 -9.25
CA TYR A 7 24.40 -4.94 -8.14
C TYR A 7 23.77 -4.23 -6.94
N GLN A 8 24.16 -2.98 -6.67
CA GLN A 8 23.53 -2.17 -5.62
C GLN A 8 22.08 -1.86 -5.97
N ASP A 9 21.79 -1.52 -7.22
CA ASP A 9 20.43 -1.25 -7.71
C ASP A 9 19.53 -2.50 -7.59
N ILE A 10 20.03 -3.68 -7.97
CA ILE A 10 19.27 -4.94 -7.85
C ILE A 10 18.93 -5.24 -6.38
N LEU A 11 19.89 -5.06 -5.47
CA LEU A 11 19.65 -5.26 -4.04
C LEU A 11 18.60 -4.28 -3.51
N GLN A 12 18.71 -3.00 -3.86
CA GLN A 12 17.75 -1.98 -3.43
C GLN A 12 16.34 -2.26 -3.97
N GLN A 13 16.21 -2.57 -5.26
CA GLN A 13 14.93 -2.95 -5.85
C GLN A 13 14.34 -4.21 -5.21
N GLY A 14 15.18 -5.18 -4.85
CA GLY A 14 14.76 -6.38 -4.13
C GLY A 14 14.19 -6.05 -2.74
N GLU A 15 14.87 -5.18 -2.00
CA GLU A 15 14.43 -4.73 -0.68
C GLU A 15 13.11 -3.95 -0.77
N GLU A 16 13.00 -3.00 -1.70
CA GLU A 16 11.77 -2.21 -1.91
C GLU A 16 10.58 -3.10 -2.31
N ARG A 17 10.80 -4.07 -3.21
CA ARG A 17 9.76 -5.05 -3.58
C ARG A 17 9.33 -5.90 -2.39
N GLY A 18 10.28 -6.37 -1.58
CA GLY A 18 10.01 -7.16 -0.38
C GLY A 18 9.16 -6.38 0.63
N LYS A 19 9.55 -5.13 0.92
CA LYS A 19 8.80 -4.21 1.79
C LYS A 19 7.38 -3.98 1.28
N LYS A 20 7.21 -3.69 -0.02
CA LYS A 20 5.87 -3.49 -0.61
C LYS A 20 5.01 -4.75 -0.51
N GLN A 21 5.57 -5.93 -0.78
CA GLN A 21 4.84 -7.20 -0.68
C GLN A 21 4.40 -7.50 0.75
N GLU A 22 5.29 -7.29 1.73
CA GLU A 22 4.98 -7.50 3.14
C GLU A 22 3.89 -6.53 3.62
N ALA A 23 4.04 -5.23 3.34
CA ALA A 23 3.07 -4.21 3.72
C ALA A 23 1.69 -4.52 3.14
N LEU A 24 1.62 -4.88 1.85
CA LEU A 24 0.36 -5.26 1.22
C LEU A 24 -0.27 -6.49 1.88
N GLN A 25 0.52 -7.54 2.13
CA GLN A 25 0.02 -8.75 2.76
C GLN A 25 -0.51 -8.48 4.17
N LEU A 26 0.18 -7.63 4.94
CA LEU A 26 -0.25 -7.24 6.28
C LEU A 26 -1.56 -6.46 6.22
N ILE A 27 -1.66 -5.44 5.37
CA ILE A 27 -2.88 -4.65 5.17
C ILE A 27 -4.07 -5.53 4.79
N MET A 28 -3.91 -6.43 3.81
CA MET A 28 -4.99 -7.33 3.41
C MET A 28 -5.43 -8.25 4.57
N ARG A 29 -4.51 -8.74 5.40
CA ARG A 29 -4.87 -9.55 6.57
C ARG A 29 -5.63 -8.74 7.63
N LEU A 30 -5.24 -7.49 7.87
CA LEU A 30 -5.92 -6.60 8.82
C LEU A 30 -7.35 -6.28 8.34
N LEU A 31 -7.48 -5.93 7.06
CA LEU A 31 -8.75 -5.62 6.41
C LEU A 31 -9.71 -6.81 6.43
N THR A 32 -9.25 -8.00 5.99
CA THR A 32 -10.03 -9.24 6.05
C THR A 32 -10.43 -9.58 7.48
N ARG A 33 -9.55 -9.38 8.47
CA ARG A 33 -9.88 -9.63 9.88
C ARG A 33 -10.97 -8.68 10.40
N ARG A 34 -10.97 -7.43 9.93
CA ARG A 34 -11.90 -6.40 10.41
C ARG A 34 -13.25 -6.41 9.70
N PHE A 35 -13.23 -6.57 8.39
CA PHE A 35 -14.40 -6.40 7.52
C PHE A 35 -14.86 -7.72 6.87
N ALA A 36 -14.26 -8.85 7.26
CA ALA A 36 -14.48 -10.20 6.74
C ALA A 36 -14.06 -10.39 5.28
N ALA A 37 -14.78 -9.81 4.32
CA ALA A 37 -14.46 -9.88 2.90
C ALA A 37 -14.20 -8.46 2.37
N ILE A 38 -13.19 -8.35 1.49
CA ILE A 38 -12.85 -7.10 0.82
C ILE A 38 -13.27 -7.21 -0.63
N GLU A 39 -13.90 -6.16 -1.15
CA GLU A 39 -14.33 -6.12 -2.54
C GLU A 39 -13.11 -6.09 -3.48
N PRO A 40 -13.16 -6.79 -4.63
CA PRO A 40 -12.01 -6.87 -5.54
C PRO A 40 -11.51 -5.50 -6.02
N GLU A 41 -12.40 -4.52 -6.17
CA GLU A 41 -12.05 -3.16 -6.58
C GLU A 41 -11.19 -2.45 -5.52
N ILE A 42 -11.58 -2.55 -4.25
CA ILE A 42 -10.82 -2.03 -3.11
C ILE A 42 -9.45 -2.73 -3.02
N GLU A 43 -9.40 -4.05 -3.21
CA GLU A 43 -8.14 -4.78 -3.24
C GLU A 43 -7.21 -4.30 -4.36
N GLN A 44 -7.74 -4.07 -5.56
CA GLN A 44 -6.97 -3.55 -6.68
C GLN A 44 -6.42 -2.15 -6.38
N GLN A 45 -7.22 -1.27 -5.80
CA GLN A 45 -6.79 0.06 -5.41
C GLN A 45 -5.67 0.00 -4.35
N ILE A 46 -5.79 -0.86 -3.34
CA ILE A 46 -4.74 -1.00 -2.32
C ILE A 46 -3.42 -1.50 -2.93
N ARG A 47 -3.48 -2.35 -3.98
CA ARG A 47 -2.29 -2.85 -4.68
C ARG A 47 -1.51 -1.76 -5.43
N THR A 48 -2.16 -0.66 -5.81
CA THR A 48 -1.47 0.45 -6.49
C THR A 48 -0.75 1.38 -5.52
N LEU A 49 -1.10 1.36 -4.23
CA LEU A 49 -0.49 2.21 -3.21
C LEU A 49 1.03 2.03 -3.09
N SER A 50 1.70 3.13 -2.77
CA SER A 50 3.11 3.14 -2.36
C SER A 50 3.30 2.49 -0.99
N ILE A 51 4.54 2.17 -0.62
CA ILE A 51 4.85 1.61 0.71
C ILE A 51 4.38 2.57 1.81
N THR A 52 4.69 3.87 1.69
CA THR A 52 4.28 4.87 2.67
C THR A 52 2.77 4.97 2.80
N GLN A 53 2.02 4.97 1.70
CA GLN A 53 0.55 4.97 1.75
C GLN A 53 -0.01 3.69 2.40
N LEU A 54 0.65 2.54 2.22
CA LEU A 54 0.27 1.30 2.91
C LEU A 54 0.57 1.39 4.41
N GLU A 55 1.68 1.99 4.81
CA GLU A 55 2.03 2.24 6.22
C GLU A 55 1.03 3.21 6.86
N ASP A 56 0.72 4.32 6.21
CA ASP A 56 -0.28 5.31 6.66
C ASP A 56 -1.68 4.67 6.78
N LEU A 57 -2.05 3.81 5.82
CA LEU A 57 -3.28 3.04 5.89
C LEU A 57 -3.29 2.08 7.10
N ALA A 58 -2.15 1.50 7.48
CA ALA A 58 -2.07 0.62 8.64
C ALA A 58 -2.37 1.36 9.95
N GLU A 59 -1.89 2.61 10.06
CA GLU A 59 -2.17 3.48 11.21
C GLU A 59 -3.63 3.94 11.20
N ALA A 60 -4.13 4.46 10.08
CA ALA A 60 -5.52 4.91 9.93
C ALA A 60 -6.54 3.77 10.18
N LEU A 61 -6.17 2.53 9.83
CA LEU A 61 -6.97 1.34 10.14
C LEU A 61 -7.20 1.13 11.63
N LEU A 62 -6.43 1.74 12.54
CA LEU A 62 -6.71 1.65 13.98
C LEU A 62 -7.94 2.50 14.36
N ASP A 63 -8.22 3.56 13.61
CA ASP A 63 -9.27 4.55 13.92
C ASP A 63 -10.58 4.31 13.16
N PHE A 64 -10.59 3.53 12.08
CA PHE A 64 -11.85 3.30 11.35
C PHE A 64 -12.89 2.66 12.26
N SER A 65 -14.17 2.95 12.06
CA SER A 65 -15.28 2.31 12.79
C SER A 65 -16.18 1.50 11.86
N SER A 66 -16.03 1.70 10.55
CA SER A 66 -16.90 1.15 9.52
C SER A 66 -16.15 0.90 8.21
N HIS A 67 -16.82 0.18 7.31
CA HIS A 67 -16.32 0.00 5.94
C HIS A 67 -16.30 1.33 5.17
N SER A 68 -17.23 2.25 5.45
CA SER A 68 -17.27 3.56 4.81
C SER A 68 -16.03 4.40 5.10
N ASP A 69 -15.42 4.28 6.29
CA ASP A 69 -14.19 4.99 6.62
C ASP A 69 -13.03 4.56 5.71
N LEU A 70 -12.94 3.27 5.39
CA LEU A 70 -11.95 2.73 4.45
C LEU A 70 -12.17 3.30 3.04
N VAL A 71 -13.41 3.27 2.54
CA VAL A 71 -13.75 3.78 1.20
C VAL A 71 -13.41 5.26 1.09
N ASN A 72 -13.85 6.06 2.08
CA ASN A 72 -13.57 7.50 2.10
C ASN A 72 -12.06 7.79 2.17
N TYR A 73 -11.31 7.01 2.96
CA TYR A 73 -9.86 7.17 3.05
C TYR A 73 -9.16 6.88 1.72
N LEU A 74 -9.54 5.80 1.05
CA LEU A 74 -8.98 5.43 -0.26
C LEU A 74 -9.35 6.44 -1.35
N GLU A 75 -10.57 6.97 -1.33
CA GLU A 75 -10.99 8.07 -2.22
C GLU A 75 -10.12 9.32 -1.99
N ASN A 76 -9.90 9.72 -0.74
CA ASN A 76 -9.02 10.84 -0.41
C ASN A 76 -7.59 10.65 -0.91
N ILE A 77 -7.04 9.43 -0.79
CA ILE A 77 -5.72 9.12 -1.36
C ILE A 77 -5.71 9.30 -2.88
N SER A 78 -6.76 8.83 -3.57
CA SER A 78 -6.87 8.95 -5.03
C SER A 78 -7.02 10.41 -5.49
N LEU A 79 -7.70 11.24 -4.71
CA LEU A 79 -7.90 12.67 -5.00
C LEU A 79 -6.67 13.51 -4.68
N ALA A 80 -5.84 13.08 -3.73
CA ALA A 80 -4.58 13.71 -3.36
C ALA A 80 -3.43 13.43 -4.36
N GLN A 81 -3.71 12.70 -5.45
CA GLN A 81 -2.81 12.54 -6.59
C GLN A 81 -3.14 13.64 -7.62
N PRO A 82 -2.53 14.84 -7.59
CA PRO A 82 -2.49 15.64 -8.80
C PRO A 82 -1.70 14.82 -9.82
N ASN A 83 -2.26 14.68 -11.02
CA ASN A 83 -1.63 14.08 -12.19
C ASN A 83 -0.12 14.28 -12.14
N GLN A 84 0.65 13.18 -12.09
CA GLN A 84 2.01 13.23 -12.59
C GLN A 84 1.86 13.40 -14.11
N GLU A 85 1.68 14.65 -14.54
CA GLU A 85 1.96 15.08 -15.90
C GLU A 85 3.48 14.94 -16.13
N ASP A 86 3.80 14.33 -17.28
CA ASP A 86 5.10 14.08 -17.93
C ASP A 86 5.96 12.89 -17.45
#